data_AF-A0A1Y6CN47-F1
#
_entry.id   AF-A0A1Y6CN47-F1
#
_cell.length_a   1.000
_cell.length_b   1.000
_cell.length_c   1.000
_cell.angle_alpha   90.00
_cell.angle_beta   90.00
_cell.angle_gamma   90.00
#
_symmetry.space_group_name_H-M   'P 1'
#
loop_
_entity.id
_entity.type
_entity.pdbx_description
1 polymer ?
#
loop_
_entity_poly.entity_id
_entity_poly.type
_entity_poly.pdbx_seq_one_letter_code
_entity_poly.pdbx_strand_id
1 'polypeptide(L)'
;MNYIEFPKMDKGYLVVPSPDTTLKIDMEVYEKICCAIFMASNIGAENKLYMISSESVSKAYFRAALAEYVSIEDILKIEYPGLTQEYSIVKSSNPLFHLMKLLRDYNIHLGHTELTKEQISVVLEKHPSEVHQLDIQVVTNLNAGALKNLRNAKHYSDTDLLKMVEMFNNQQLAFGVGDLIIRGLLEYSRYVEKFLTKHSS
;
A
#
# COMPACT_ATOMS: atom_id res chain seq x y z
N MET A 1 -1.65 -2.93 -17.82
CA MET A 1 -0.87 -2.23 -16.80
C MET A 1 0.05 -1.21 -17.46
N ASN A 2 0.23 -0.06 -16.81
CA ASN A 2 1.19 0.96 -17.21
C ASN A 2 2.27 1.04 -16.12
N TYR A 3 3.44 0.42 -16.36
CA TYR A 3 4.50 0.36 -15.34
C TYR A 3 5.13 1.72 -15.05
N ILE A 4 4.93 2.73 -15.90
CA ILE A 4 5.39 4.10 -15.64
C ILE A 4 4.62 4.71 -14.45
N GLU A 5 3.40 4.22 -14.18
CA GLU A 5 2.58 4.69 -13.06
C GLU A 5 2.95 4.06 -11.72
N PHE A 6 3.83 3.06 -11.69
CA PHE A 6 4.31 2.53 -10.41
C PHE A 6 5.13 3.63 -9.72
N PRO A 7 4.81 4.00 -8.46
CA PRO A 7 5.47 5.11 -7.81
C PRO A 7 6.95 4.83 -7.58
N LYS A 8 7.79 5.80 -7.93
CA LYS A 8 9.17 5.83 -7.49
C LYS A 8 9.26 6.36 -6.07
N MET A 9 9.96 5.65 -5.21
CA MET A 9 10.23 6.04 -3.83
C MET A 9 11.55 6.82 -3.77
N ASP A 10 11.51 8.11 -4.09
CA ASP A 10 12.64 9.03 -4.01
C ASP A 10 12.60 9.93 -2.77
N LYS A 11 11.44 10.02 -2.11
CA LYS A 11 11.22 10.78 -0.88
C LYS A 11 10.32 10.00 0.07
N GLY A 12 10.61 10.09 1.37
CA GLY A 12 9.78 9.58 2.46
C GLY A 12 9.02 10.69 3.18
N TYR A 13 8.21 10.32 4.16
CA TYR A 13 7.40 11.26 4.94
C TYR A 13 7.99 11.51 6.32
N LEU A 14 8.29 12.77 6.65
CA LEU A 14 8.67 13.15 8.02
C LEU A 14 7.47 13.13 8.98
N VAL A 15 6.28 13.43 8.44
CA VAL A 15 5.01 13.43 9.16
C VAL A 15 4.04 12.57 8.36
N VAL A 16 3.26 11.73 9.05
CA VAL A 16 2.25 10.87 8.42
C VAL A 16 1.34 11.72 7.52
N PRO A 17 1.30 11.47 6.21
CA PRO A 17 0.51 12.27 5.28
C PRO A 17 -0.98 11.95 5.43
N SER A 18 -1.82 12.80 4.84
CA SER A 18 -3.26 12.56 4.72
C SER A 18 -3.70 12.65 3.26
N PRO A 19 -4.83 12.02 2.89
CA PRO A 19 -5.45 12.22 1.58
C PRO A 19 -5.85 13.68 1.38
N ASP A 20 -6.13 14.06 0.13
CA ASP A 20 -6.68 15.39 -0.14
C ASP A 20 -8.03 15.58 0.58
N THR A 21 -8.25 16.78 1.09
CA THR A 21 -9.47 17.15 1.80
C THR A 21 -10.70 17.20 0.90
N THR A 22 -10.53 17.31 -0.41
CA THR A 22 -11.61 17.16 -1.40
C THR A 22 -12.30 15.80 -1.33
N LEU A 23 -11.58 14.75 -0.92
CA LEU A 23 -12.15 13.41 -0.76
C LEU A 23 -13.17 13.32 0.38
N LYS A 24 -13.23 14.33 1.27
CA LYS A 24 -14.27 14.44 2.31
C LYS A 24 -15.69 14.60 1.76
N ILE A 25 -15.86 14.73 0.44
CA ILE A 25 -17.16 14.55 -0.22
C ILE A 25 -17.79 13.18 0.11
N ASP A 26 -16.94 12.18 0.36
CA ASP A 26 -17.32 10.88 0.92
C ASP A 26 -16.46 10.62 2.18
N MET A 27 -17.07 10.88 3.34
CA MET A 27 -16.39 10.75 4.63
C MET A 27 -16.00 9.31 4.96
N GLU A 28 -16.80 8.32 4.55
CA GLU A 28 -16.53 6.91 4.84
C GLU A 28 -15.29 6.42 4.08
N VAL A 29 -15.19 6.78 2.80
CA VAL A 29 -14.01 6.52 1.97
C VAL A 29 -12.79 7.25 2.52
N TYR A 30 -12.92 8.54 2.86
CA TYR A 30 -11.83 9.34 3.42
C TYR A 30 -11.28 8.74 4.72
N GLU A 31 -12.16 8.38 5.65
CA GLU A 31 -11.77 7.79 6.94
C GLU A 31 -11.08 6.44 6.75
N LYS A 32 -11.55 5.59 5.84
CA LYS A 32 -10.89 4.31 5.56
C LYS A 32 -9.49 4.46 5.00
N ILE A 33 -9.26 5.41 4.11
CA ILE A 33 -7.90 5.69 3.63
C ILE A 33 -7.03 6.20 4.77
N CYS A 34 -7.54 7.07 5.65
CA CYS A 34 -6.82 7.52 6.82
C CYS A 34 -6.47 6.36 7.78
N CYS A 35 -7.40 5.43 8.01
CA CYS A 35 -7.16 4.22 8.79
C CYS A 35 -6.06 3.36 8.15
N ALA A 36 -6.12 3.12 6.83
CA ALA A 36 -5.10 2.36 6.12
C ALA A 36 -3.71 3.01 6.22
N ILE A 37 -3.63 4.34 6.07
CA ILE A 37 -2.39 5.12 6.22
C ILE A 37 -1.86 5.01 7.66
N PHE A 38 -2.73 5.14 8.66
CA PHE A 38 -2.35 4.97 10.06
C PHE A 38 -1.79 3.58 10.35
N MET A 39 -2.43 2.52 9.84
CA MET A 39 -1.92 1.16 10.01
C MET A 39 -0.57 1.01 9.31
N ALA A 40 -0.42 1.54 8.10
CA ALA A 40 0.84 1.49 7.35
C ALA A 40 1.99 2.23 8.05
N SER A 41 1.71 3.38 8.68
CA SER A 41 2.73 4.16 9.41
C SER A 41 3.19 3.52 10.72
N ASN A 42 2.45 2.54 11.24
CA ASN A 42 2.83 1.78 12.43
C ASN A 42 3.60 0.48 12.11
N ILE A 43 3.85 0.19 10.84
CA ILE A 43 4.69 -0.95 10.46
C ILE A 43 6.14 -0.65 10.87
N GLY A 44 6.69 -1.48 11.77
CA GLY A 44 8.03 -1.27 12.33
C GLY A 44 8.08 -0.33 13.55
N ALA A 45 6.92 0.18 14.01
CA ALA A 45 6.86 1.00 15.22
C ALA A 45 7.25 0.19 16.47
N GLU A 46 7.76 0.90 17.47
CA GLU A 46 8.15 0.30 18.74
C GLU A 46 6.92 -0.30 19.45
N ASN A 47 6.99 -1.59 19.78
CA ASN A 47 5.96 -2.25 20.55
C ASN A 47 6.27 -2.16 22.05
N LYS A 48 5.31 -1.62 22.81
CA LYS A 48 5.39 -1.50 24.27
C LYS A 48 4.73 -2.67 25.02
N LEU A 49 4.03 -3.56 24.30
CA LEU A 49 3.33 -4.71 24.88
C LEU A 49 4.27 -5.91 24.98
N TYR A 50 4.61 -6.32 26.20
CA TYR A 50 5.52 -7.44 26.46
C TYR A 50 5.02 -8.80 25.93
N MET A 51 3.71 -8.97 25.74
CA MET A 51 3.10 -10.25 25.36
C MET A 51 3.15 -10.55 23.85
N ILE A 52 3.52 -9.57 23.02
CA ILE A 52 3.55 -9.69 21.56
C ILE A 52 4.94 -9.27 21.08
N SER A 53 5.54 -9.97 20.11
CA SER A 53 6.79 -9.52 19.51
C SER A 53 6.56 -8.30 18.61
N SER A 54 7.53 -7.38 18.52
CA SER A 54 7.46 -6.23 17.61
C SER A 54 7.27 -6.65 16.14
N GLU A 55 7.82 -7.81 15.77
CA GLU A 55 7.62 -8.43 14.46
C GLU A 55 6.15 -8.82 14.24
N SER A 56 5.52 -9.46 15.23
CA SER A 56 4.11 -9.85 15.14
C SER A 56 3.19 -8.64 15.05
N VAL A 57 3.50 -7.57 15.80
CA VAL A 57 2.79 -6.27 15.72
C VAL A 57 2.95 -5.65 14.34
N SER A 58 4.17 -5.60 13.79
CA SER A 58 4.42 -5.07 12.45
C SER A 58 3.68 -5.85 11.36
N LYS A 59 3.67 -7.19 11.45
CA LYS A 59 2.90 -8.04 10.54
C LYS A 59 1.39 -7.83 10.69
N ALA A 60 0.90 -7.57 11.90
CA ALA A 60 -0.51 -7.25 12.12
C ALA A 60 -0.91 -5.92 11.47
N TYR A 61 -0.10 -4.87 11.66
CA TYR A 61 -0.31 -3.57 11.01
C TYR A 61 -0.23 -3.66 9.48
N PHE A 62 0.72 -4.43 8.94
CA PHE A 62 0.83 -4.69 7.51
C PHE A 62 -0.45 -5.33 6.95
N ARG A 63 -0.95 -6.38 7.59
CA ARG A 63 -2.22 -7.02 7.20
C ARG A 63 -3.40 -6.07 7.32
N ALA A 64 -3.47 -5.28 8.39
CA ALA A 64 -4.55 -4.33 8.63
C ALA A 64 -4.57 -3.22 7.56
N ALA A 65 -3.40 -2.66 7.21
CA ALA A 65 -3.29 -1.66 6.15
C ALA A 65 -3.78 -2.18 4.80
N LEU A 66 -3.37 -3.40 4.43
CA LEU A 66 -3.79 -4.06 3.20
C LEU A 66 -5.28 -4.44 3.19
N ALA A 67 -5.84 -4.83 4.35
CA ALA A 67 -7.25 -5.13 4.49
C ALA A 67 -8.11 -3.87 4.30
N GLU A 68 -7.75 -2.77 4.96
CA GLU A 68 -8.42 -1.47 4.80
C GLU A 68 -8.32 -0.98 3.35
N TYR A 69 -7.13 -1.09 2.74
CA TYR A 69 -6.90 -0.73 1.33
C TYR A 69 -7.90 -1.44 0.38
N VAL A 70 -8.07 -2.75 0.51
CA VAL A 70 -9.00 -3.48 -0.39
C VAL A 70 -10.46 -3.18 -0.04
N SER A 71 -10.78 -2.90 1.23
CA SER A 71 -12.16 -2.61 1.66
C SER A 71 -12.73 -1.31 1.08
N ILE A 72 -11.88 -0.38 0.60
CA ILE A 72 -12.31 0.84 -0.09
C ILE A 72 -13.15 0.49 -1.34
N GLU A 73 -12.72 -0.51 -2.11
CA GLU A 73 -13.48 -0.98 -3.30
C GLU A 73 -14.83 -1.58 -2.90
N ASP A 74 -14.90 -2.26 -1.75
CA ASP A 74 -16.13 -2.87 -1.24
C ASP A 74 -17.16 -1.81 -0.83
N ILE A 75 -16.72 -0.72 -0.17
CA ILE A 75 -17.62 0.38 0.20
C ILE A 75 -18.08 1.18 -1.00
N LEU A 76 -17.17 1.52 -1.91
CA LEU A 76 -17.56 2.20 -3.15
C LEU A 76 -18.61 1.39 -3.93
N LYS A 77 -18.55 0.05 -3.85
CA LYS A 77 -19.54 -0.82 -4.46
C LYS A 77 -20.89 -0.81 -3.75
N ILE A 78 -20.91 -0.65 -2.43
CA ILE A 78 -22.14 -0.59 -1.62
C ILE A 78 -22.81 0.78 -1.78
N GLU A 79 -22.04 1.85 -1.68
CA GLU A 79 -22.53 3.23 -1.76
C GLU A 79 -22.91 3.64 -3.20
N TYR A 80 -22.23 3.07 -4.20
CA TYR A 80 -22.45 3.40 -5.62
C TYR A 80 -22.78 2.17 -6.48
N PRO A 81 -23.88 1.44 -6.18
CA PRO A 81 -24.19 0.15 -6.81
C PRO A 81 -24.56 0.24 -8.30
N GLY A 82 -24.89 1.44 -8.78
CA GLY A 82 -25.28 1.71 -10.18
C GLY A 82 -24.19 2.33 -11.05
N LEU A 83 -23.02 2.67 -10.49
CA LEU A 83 -21.94 3.29 -11.24
C LEU A 83 -21.04 2.25 -11.91
N THR A 84 -20.40 2.65 -13.01
CA THR A 84 -19.37 1.84 -13.65
C THR A 84 -18.29 1.52 -12.62
N GLN A 85 -17.75 0.29 -12.62
CA GLN A 85 -16.67 -0.15 -11.72
C GLN A 85 -15.32 0.52 -12.07
N GLU A 86 -15.35 1.77 -12.51
CA GLU A 86 -14.18 2.59 -12.84
C GLU A 86 -13.28 2.80 -11.63
N TYR A 87 -13.78 2.69 -10.39
CA TYR A 87 -12.98 2.74 -9.17
C TYR A 87 -12.28 1.41 -8.82
N SER A 88 -12.63 0.31 -9.49
CA SER A 88 -12.12 -1.01 -9.13
C SER A 88 -10.63 -1.12 -9.41
N ILE A 89 -9.90 -1.73 -8.48
CA ILE A 89 -8.45 -1.94 -8.60
C ILE A 89 -8.11 -2.66 -9.92
N VAL A 90 -8.96 -3.60 -10.36
CA VAL A 90 -8.71 -4.37 -11.59
C VAL A 90 -8.81 -3.54 -12.88
N LYS A 91 -9.42 -2.34 -12.80
CA LYS A 91 -9.55 -1.39 -13.90
C LYS A 91 -8.47 -0.32 -13.91
N SER A 92 -7.72 -0.18 -12.80
CA SER A 92 -6.58 0.71 -12.76
C SER A 92 -5.46 0.24 -13.70
N SER A 93 -4.65 1.17 -14.15
CA SER A 93 -3.41 0.88 -14.87
C SER A 93 -2.20 0.78 -13.94
N ASN A 94 -2.30 1.27 -12.69
CA ASN A 94 -1.20 1.36 -11.73
C ASN A 94 -0.88 -0.03 -11.13
N PRO A 95 0.29 -0.62 -11.42
CA PRO A 95 0.62 -1.97 -10.98
C PRO A 95 0.73 -2.11 -9.45
N LEU A 96 1.03 -1.04 -8.71
CA LEU A 96 1.08 -1.09 -7.25
C LEU A 96 -0.30 -1.41 -6.65
N PHE A 97 -1.39 -0.89 -7.24
CA PHE A 97 -2.74 -1.14 -6.73
C PHE A 97 -3.10 -2.62 -6.82
N HIS A 98 -2.82 -3.22 -7.98
CA HIS A 98 -2.99 -4.65 -8.20
C HIS A 98 -2.16 -5.48 -7.24
N LEU A 99 -0.90 -5.10 -7.04
CA LEU A 99 0.00 -5.82 -6.15
C LEU A 99 -0.44 -5.74 -4.69
N MET A 100 -0.89 -4.58 -4.20
CA MET A 100 -1.43 -4.46 -2.84
C MET A 100 -2.64 -5.39 -2.62
N LYS A 101 -3.54 -5.50 -3.61
CA LYS A 101 -4.66 -6.46 -3.57
C LYS A 101 -4.19 -7.91 -3.53
N LEU A 102 -3.19 -8.27 -4.34
CA LEU A 102 -2.60 -9.62 -4.34
C LEU A 102 -1.86 -9.92 -3.02
N LEU A 103 -1.14 -8.96 -2.46
CA LEU A 103 -0.46 -9.10 -1.16
C LEU A 103 -1.46 -9.32 -0.02
N ARG A 104 -2.59 -8.60 -0.06
CA ARG A 104 -3.70 -8.81 0.87
C ARG A 104 -4.20 -10.25 0.75
N ASP A 105 -4.48 -10.73 -0.46
CA ASP A 105 -4.98 -12.10 -0.66
C ASP A 105 -3.94 -13.16 -0.23
N TYR A 106 -2.66 -12.93 -0.50
CA TYR A 106 -1.56 -13.80 -0.07
C TYR A 106 -1.53 -13.97 1.44
N ASN A 107 -1.61 -12.85 2.17
CA ASN A 107 -1.52 -12.83 3.64
C ASN A 107 -2.77 -13.35 4.36
N ILE A 108 -3.91 -13.46 3.67
CA ILE A 108 -5.13 -14.05 4.24
C ILE A 108 -5.27 -15.53 3.88
N HIS A 109 -4.88 -15.92 2.66
CA HIS A 109 -5.29 -17.22 2.11
C HIS A 109 -4.18 -18.24 1.87
N LEU A 110 -2.93 -17.83 1.64
CA LEU A 110 -1.88 -18.75 1.19
C LEU A 110 -0.65 -18.81 2.08
N GLY A 111 -0.26 -17.69 2.69
CA GLY A 111 0.96 -17.64 3.46
C GLY A 111 1.02 -16.44 4.38
N HIS A 112 2.23 -16.16 4.86
CA HIS A 112 2.51 -14.95 5.62
C HIS A 112 3.70 -14.23 5.00
N THR A 113 3.62 -12.90 4.98
CA THR A 113 4.74 -12.06 4.64
C THR A 113 5.77 -12.06 5.77
N GLU A 114 7.02 -12.29 5.41
CA GLU A 114 8.18 -12.07 6.29
C GLU A 114 8.56 -10.59 6.20
N LEU A 115 8.72 -9.97 7.37
CA LEU A 115 9.19 -8.60 7.48
C LEU A 115 10.53 -8.62 8.19
N THR A 116 11.55 -8.08 7.53
CA THR A 116 12.87 -7.90 8.12
C THR A 116 13.17 -6.43 8.31
N LYS A 117 13.94 -6.16 9.35
CA LYS A 117 14.43 -4.82 9.65
C LYS A 117 15.68 -4.56 8.81
N GLU A 118 15.69 -3.45 8.08
CA GLU A 118 16.87 -2.95 7.38
C GLU A 118 17.18 -1.53 7.85
N GLN A 119 18.44 -1.11 7.72
CA GLN A 119 18.85 0.25 8.04
C GLN A 119 19.22 0.97 6.75
N ILE A 120 18.66 2.17 6.58
CA ILE A 120 18.93 3.06 5.46
C ILE A 120 19.48 4.39 5.94
N SER A 121 20.24 5.05 5.07
CA SER A 121 20.72 6.41 5.29
C SER A 121 19.84 7.40 4.54
N VAL A 122 19.35 8.42 5.25
CA VAL A 122 18.49 9.47 4.70
C VAL A 122 19.06 10.85 5.04
N VAL A 123 18.69 11.84 4.23
CA VAL A 123 19.01 13.26 4.48
C VAL A 123 17.74 14.08 4.50
N LEU A 124 17.70 15.13 5.31
CA LEU A 124 16.63 16.11 5.26
C LEU A 124 16.90 17.09 4.12
N GLU A 125 15.89 17.41 3.31
CA GLU A 125 16.07 18.33 2.17
C GLU A 125 16.65 19.70 2.59
N LYS A 126 16.29 20.18 3.78
CA LYS A 126 16.80 21.43 4.35
C LYS A 126 18.23 21.32 4.92
N HIS A 127 18.70 20.11 5.18
CA HIS A 127 20.01 19.81 5.78
C HIS A 127 20.69 18.65 5.03
N PRO A 128 21.06 18.82 3.74
CA PRO A 128 21.54 17.73 2.89
C PRO A 128 22.90 17.16 3.32
N SER A 129 23.63 17.87 4.18
CA SER A 129 24.89 17.41 4.77
C SER A 129 24.71 16.52 6.01
N GLU A 130 23.51 16.46 6.58
CA GLU A 130 23.21 15.69 7.78
C GLU A 130 22.61 14.33 7.38
N VAL A 131 23.39 13.26 7.56
CA VAL A 131 22.97 11.89 7.29
C VAL A 131 22.40 11.27 8.56
N HIS A 132 21.17 10.79 8.48
CA HIS A 132 20.49 10.08 9.55
C HIS A 132 20.33 8.60 9.18
N GLN A 133 20.45 7.71 10.16
CA GLN A 133 20.11 6.30 9.99
C GLN A 133 18.65 6.09 10.39
N LEU A 134 17.88 5.45 9.51
CA LEU A 134 16.50 5.07 9.75
C LEU A 134 16.40 3.55 9.65
N ASP A 135 15.68 2.96 10.59
CA ASP A 135 15.30 1.56 10.51
C ASP A 135 13.96 1.43 9.76
N ILE A 136 13.95 0.59 8.72
CA ILE A 136 12.77 0.30 7.90
C ILE A 136 12.38 -1.18 7.98
N GLN A 137 11.14 -1.48 7.64
CA GLN A 137 10.67 -2.86 7.46
C GLN A 137 10.55 -3.18 5.96
N VAL A 138 11.04 -4.35 5.58
CA VAL A 138 11.10 -4.82 4.18
C VAL A 138 10.49 -6.21 4.10
N VAL A 139 9.69 -6.46 3.06
CA VAL A 139 9.17 -7.77 2.69
C VAL A 139 10.25 -8.56 1.95
N THR A 140 10.67 -9.71 2.48
CA THR A 140 11.80 -10.48 1.93
C THR A 140 11.39 -11.74 1.18
N ASN A 141 10.22 -12.30 1.47
CA ASN A 141 9.78 -13.58 0.92
C ASN A 141 8.76 -13.46 -0.23
N LEU A 142 8.63 -12.26 -0.83
CA LEU A 142 7.73 -12.02 -1.96
C LEU A 142 8.38 -12.42 -3.29
N ASN A 143 7.75 -13.38 -3.98
CA ASN A 143 8.10 -13.77 -5.35
C ASN A 143 6.85 -14.00 -6.20
N ALA A 144 6.99 -13.93 -7.53
CA ALA A 144 5.87 -14.10 -8.45
C ALA A 144 5.24 -15.49 -8.38
N GLY A 145 6.02 -16.53 -8.08
CA GLY A 145 5.53 -17.90 -7.92
C GLY A 145 4.53 -18.04 -6.76
N ALA A 146 4.79 -17.37 -5.64
CA ALA A 146 3.89 -17.33 -4.49
C ALA A 146 2.56 -16.65 -4.84
N LEU A 147 2.59 -15.57 -5.63
CA LEU A 147 1.39 -14.86 -6.05
C LEU A 147 0.57 -15.63 -7.09
N LYS A 148 1.22 -16.40 -7.97
CA LYS A 148 0.55 -17.13 -9.08
C LYS A 148 -0.54 -18.10 -8.61
N ASN A 149 -0.43 -18.60 -7.39
CA ASN A 149 -1.41 -19.53 -6.81
C ASN A 149 -2.68 -18.85 -6.28
N LEU A 150 -2.75 -17.51 -6.29
CA LEU A 150 -3.92 -16.77 -5.83
C LEU A 150 -5.04 -16.81 -6.87
N ARG A 151 -6.29 -16.91 -6.39
CA ARG A 151 -7.48 -16.83 -7.25
C ARG A 151 -7.50 -15.58 -8.12
N ASN A 152 -7.06 -14.44 -7.57
CA ASN A 152 -7.02 -13.16 -8.28
C ASN A 152 -5.79 -13.03 -9.20
N ALA A 153 -4.79 -13.90 -9.09
CA ALA A 153 -3.61 -13.87 -9.96
C ALA A 153 -3.92 -14.27 -11.41
N LYS A 154 -5.02 -14.99 -11.67
CA LYS A 154 -5.46 -15.38 -13.01
C LYS A 154 -5.72 -14.21 -13.98
N HIS A 155 -5.81 -12.99 -13.46
CA HIS A 155 -6.02 -11.77 -14.24
C HIS A 155 -4.71 -11.17 -14.77
N TYR A 156 -3.56 -11.74 -14.42
CA TYR A 156 -2.24 -11.22 -14.76
C TYR A 156 -1.44 -12.29 -15.50
N SER A 157 -0.63 -11.88 -16.46
CA SER A 157 0.36 -12.77 -17.06
C SER A 157 1.51 -13.02 -16.10
N ASP A 158 2.28 -14.09 -16.31
CA ASP A 158 3.49 -14.36 -15.53
C ASP A 158 4.48 -13.17 -15.58
N THR A 159 4.60 -12.54 -16.75
CA THR A 159 5.41 -11.33 -16.95
C THR A 159 4.91 -10.16 -16.11
N ASP A 160 3.60 -9.98 -15.99
CA ASP A 160 3.02 -8.92 -15.15
C ASP A 160 3.34 -9.14 -13.67
N LEU A 161 3.15 -10.37 -13.18
CA LEU A 161 3.45 -10.74 -11.80
C LEU A 161 4.92 -10.52 -11.47
N LEU A 162 5.83 -10.95 -12.37
CA LEU A 162 7.27 -10.75 -12.22
C LEU A 162 7.62 -9.27 -12.12
N LYS A 163 7.14 -8.44 -13.05
CA LYS A 163 7.42 -7.00 -13.06
C LYS A 163 6.86 -6.29 -11.83
N MET A 164 5.63 -6.60 -11.41
CA MET A 164 5.05 -5.99 -10.21
C MET A 164 5.88 -6.31 -8.97
N VAL A 165 6.28 -7.57 -8.80
CA VAL A 165 7.10 -8.00 -7.66
C VAL A 165 8.49 -7.37 -7.71
N GLU A 166 9.15 -7.33 -8.87
CA GLU A 166 10.46 -6.69 -9.02
C GLU A 166 10.40 -5.21 -8.66
N MET A 167 9.41 -4.48 -9.18
CA MET A 167 9.25 -3.06 -8.88
C MET A 167 8.98 -2.83 -7.40
N PHE A 168 8.10 -3.62 -6.78
CA PHE A 168 7.83 -3.51 -5.35
C PHE A 168 9.06 -3.80 -4.50
N ASN A 169 9.77 -4.89 -4.80
CA ASN A 169 10.98 -5.27 -4.09
C ASN A 169 12.05 -4.18 -4.21
N ASN A 170 12.16 -3.53 -5.37
CA ASN A 170 13.09 -2.43 -5.57
C ASN A 170 12.67 -1.16 -4.84
N GLN A 171 11.38 -0.78 -4.92
CA GLN A 171 10.91 0.49 -4.36
C GLN A 171 10.78 0.48 -2.83
N GLN A 172 10.46 -0.67 -2.21
CA GLN A 172 10.36 -0.74 -0.75
C GLN A 172 11.71 -0.52 -0.05
N LEU A 173 12.84 -0.76 -0.72
CA LEU A 173 14.17 -0.58 -0.13
C LEU A 173 14.53 0.88 0.12
N ALA A 174 13.81 1.82 -0.49
CA ALA A 174 14.11 3.24 -0.34
C ALA A 174 13.65 3.81 1.01
N PHE A 175 12.46 3.43 1.49
CA PHE A 175 11.87 3.96 2.73
C PHE A 175 11.08 2.91 3.53
N GLY A 176 11.10 1.65 3.11
CA GLY A 176 10.33 0.57 3.73
C GLY A 176 8.98 0.33 3.07
N VAL A 177 8.38 -0.81 3.43
CA VAL A 177 7.08 -1.22 2.92
C VAL A 177 5.93 -0.34 3.44
N GLY A 178 6.06 0.22 4.65
CA GLY A 178 5.08 1.13 5.23
C GLY A 178 4.88 2.37 4.34
N ASP A 179 5.96 3.09 4.05
CA ASP A 179 5.95 4.26 3.18
C ASP A 179 5.49 3.92 1.75
N LEU A 180 5.85 2.75 1.21
CA LEU A 180 5.37 2.33 -0.11
C LEU A 180 3.85 2.09 -0.13
N ILE A 181 3.28 1.49 0.92
CA ILE A 181 1.83 1.34 1.07
C ILE A 181 1.16 2.70 1.21
N ILE A 182 1.70 3.60 2.04
CA ILE A 182 1.18 4.97 2.20
C ILE A 182 1.18 5.69 0.83
N ARG A 183 2.27 5.58 0.07
CA ARG A 183 2.35 6.16 -1.28
C ARG A 183 1.28 5.59 -2.21
N GLY A 184 1.07 4.27 -2.19
CA GLY A 184 0.01 3.61 -2.94
C GLY A 184 -1.39 4.07 -2.53
N LEU A 185 -1.65 4.27 -1.23
CA LEU A 185 -2.91 4.77 -0.70
C LEU A 185 -3.19 6.21 -1.13
N LEU A 186 -2.20 7.09 -1.12
CA LEU A 186 -2.35 8.48 -1.59
C LEU A 186 -2.58 8.57 -3.09
N GLU A 187 -1.98 7.67 -3.88
CA GLU A 187 -2.26 7.59 -5.32
C GLU A 187 -3.65 7.02 -5.59
N TYR A 188 -4.06 6.00 -4.81
CA TYR A 188 -5.39 5.43 -4.94
C TYR A 188 -6.48 6.41 -4.49
N SER A 189 -6.23 7.21 -3.46
CA SER A 189 -7.17 8.24 -3.00
C SER A 189 -7.47 9.24 -4.12
N ARG A 190 -6.45 9.70 -4.86
CA ARG A 190 -6.63 10.60 -6.02
C ARG A 190 -7.38 9.92 -7.17
N TYR A 191 -7.17 8.61 -7.35
CA TYR A 191 -7.89 7.84 -8.35
C TYR A 191 -9.39 7.74 -8.02
N VAL A 192 -9.71 7.45 -6.76
CA VAL A 192 -11.08 7.39 -6.25
C VAL A 192 -11.75 8.76 -6.25
N GLU A 193 -11.04 9.81 -5.82
CA GLU A 193 -11.54 11.19 -5.84
C GLU A 193 -12.01 11.63 -7.23
N LYS A 194 -11.22 11.34 -8.28
CA LYS A 194 -11.61 11.61 -9.68
C LYS A 194 -12.88 10.86 -10.09
N PHE A 195 -13.05 9.64 -9.60
CA PHE A 195 -14.26 8.88 -9.83
C PHE A 195 -15.46 9.51 -9.12
N LEU A 196 -15.34 9.87 -7.84
CA LEU A 196 -16.41 10.45 -7.05
C LEU A 196 -16.85 11.82 -7.61
N THR A 197 -15.89 12.72 -7.87
CA THR A 197 -16.18 14.05 -8.42
C THR A 197 -16.92 14.02 -9.76
N LYS A 198 -16.61 13.04 -10.62
CA LYS A 198 -17.31 12.83 -11.91
C LYS A 198 -18.77 12.41 -11.75
N HIS A 199 -19.13 11.78 -10.63
CA HIS A 199 -20.46 11.20 -10.42
C HIS A 199 -21.27 11.89 -9.30
N SER A 200 -20.68 12.86 -8.61
CA SER A 200 -21.39 13.77 -7.68
C SER A 200 -21.96 15.02 -8.38
N SER A 201 -21.83 15.12 -9.71
CA SER A 201 -22.37 16.20 -10.55
C SER A 201 -23.59 15.74 -11.33
#